data_AF-A0A7Y1V807-F1
#
_entry.id   AF-A0A7Y1V807-F1
#
_cell.length_a   1.000
_cell.length_b   1.000
_cell.length_c   1.000
_cell.angle_alpha   90.00
_cell.angle_beta   90.00
_cell.angle_gamma   90.00
#
_symmetry.space_group_name_H-M   'P 1'
#
loop_
_entity.id
_entity.type
_entity.pdbx_description
1 polymer ?
#
loop_
_entity_poly.entity_id
_entity_poly.type
_entity_poly.pdbx_seq_one_letter_code
_entity_poly.pdbx_strand_id
1 'polypeptide(L)'
;MTELDKLPSKAANLKPRFNTKRKILERRKDLDLIVHRTHSEVFARTDCLTCANCCKTTSPLFIGTDIERIANYLQLKPSQFVDRYLVVDEDGDDVLKSVPCPFLGSDNYCSIYAVRPKACRGYPHTDQPKQRKILSLTLKNASICPAVLEILETVLDEVS
;
A
#
# COMPACT_ATOMS: atom_id res chain seq x y z
N MET A 1 9.08 -12.56 17.49
CA MET A 1 9.11 -11.62 16.36
C MET A 1 8.79 -12.38 15.09
N THR A 2 7.71 -12.01 14.44
CA THR A 2 7.31 -12.55 13.14
C THR A 2 8.20 -11.99 12.04
N GLU A 3 8.20 -12.58 10.84
CA GLU A 3 8.93 -12.01 9.69
C GLU A 3 8.40 -10.63 9.29
N LEU A 4 7.15 -10.29 9.61
CA LEU A 4 6.55 -8.99 9.36
C LEU A 4 7.15 -7.90 10.25
N ASP A 5 7.46 -8.22 11.51
CA ASP A 5 8.04 -7.27 12.47
C ASP A 5 9.44 -6.78 12.02
N LYS A 6 10.10 -7.55 11.14
CA LYS A 6 11.44 -7.23 10.62
C LYS A 6 11.39 -6.32 9.39
N LEU A 7 10.23 -6.13 8.75
CA LEU A 7 10.10 -5.35 7.52
C LEU A 7 10.64 -3.90 7.64
N PRO A 8 10.37 -3.15 8.72
CA PRO A 8 10.95 -1.82 8.88
C PRO A 8 12.48 -1.81 8.89
N SER A 9 13.10 -2.79 9.56
CA SER A 9 14.56 -2.91 9.59
C SER A 9 15.12 -3.31 8.22
N LYS A 10 14.49 -4.27 7.52
CA LYS A 10 14.90 -4.67 6.17
C LYS A 10 14.80 -3.51 5.17
N ALA A 11 13.69 -2.77 5.18
CA ALA A 11 13.52 -1.58 4.35
C ALA A 11 14.52 -0.47 4.68
N ALA A 12 14.87 -0.28 5.97
CA ALA A 12 15.90 0.65 6.38
C ALA A 12 17.29 0.26 5.85
N ASN A 13 17.63 -1.03 5.85
CA ASN A 13 18.88 -1.54 5.28
C ASN A 13 18.94 -1.39 3.75
N LEU A 14 17.79 -1.39 3.07
CA LEU A 14 17.70 -1.18 1.62
C LEU A 14 17.83 0.29 1.21
N LYS A 15 17.52 1.22 2.12
CA LYS A 15 17.47 2.67 1.86
C LYS A 15 18.77 3.26 1.30
N PRO A 16 20.00 2.90 1.76
CA PRO A 16 21.23 3.39 1.15
C PRO A 16 21.36 2.99 -0.32
N ARG A 17 21.10 1.71 -0.64
CA ARG A 17 21.12 1.19 -2.02
C ARG A 17 20.09 1.89 -2.89
N PHE A 18 18.87 2.07 -2.37
CA PHE A 18 17.83 2.83 -3.03
C PHE A 18 18.25 4.26 -3.34
N ASN A 19 18.83 4.98 -2.37
CA ASN A 19 19.27 6.36 -2.54
C ASN A 19 20.36 6.50 -3.62
N THR A 20 21.32 5.57 -3.65
CA THR A 20 22.37 5.54 -4.69
C THR A 20 21.78 5.38 -6.08
N LYS A 21 20.77 4.51 -6.23
CA LYS A 21 20.14 4.21 -7.53
C LYS A 21 18.94 5.11 -7.87
N ARG A 22 18.50 5.99 -6.96
CA ARG A 22 17.30 6.82 -7.13
C ARG A 22 17.30 7.64 -8.42
N LYS A 23 18.41 8.30 -8.75
CA LYS A 23 18.52 9.10 -9.99
C LYS A 23 18.44 8.24 -11.25
N ILE A 24 18.91 6.99 -11.19
CA ILE A 24 18.81 6.03 -12.30
C ILE A 24 17.33 5.66 -12.49
N LEU A 25 16.65 5.27 -11.40
CA LEU A 25 15.22 4.97 -11.38
C LEU A 25 14.37 6.12 -11.94
N GLU A 26 14.62 7.36 -11.47
CA GLU A 26 13.91 8.56 -11.92
C GLU A 26 14.10 8.86 -13.41
N ARG A 27 15.15 8.36 -14.06
CA ARG A 27 15.47 8.60 -15.48
C ARG A 27 15.11 7.42 -16.40
N ARG A 28 14.93 6.20 -15.87
CA ARG A 28 14.77 4.93 -16.62
C ARG A 28 13.45 4.80 -17.38
N LYS A 29 13.47 4.82 -18.72
CA LYS A 29 12.26 4.85 -19.61
C LYS A 29 11.38 3.61 -19.47
N ASP A 30 12.00 2.49 -19.20
CA ASP A 30 11.44 1.16 -19.02
C ASP A 30 11.13 0.81 -17.56
N LEU A 31 11.20 1.77 -16.61
CA LEU A 31 10.96 1.47 -15.19
C LEU A 31 9.60 0.80 -14.96
N ASP A 32 8.53 1.33 -15.56
CA ASP A 32 7.19 0.78 -15.40
C ASP A 32 7.14 -0.69 -15.85
N LEU A 33 7.74 -1.03 -17.00
CA LEU A 33 7.80 -2.40 -17.53
C LEU A 33 8.49 -3.35 -16.54
N ILE A 34 9.59 -2.89 -15.94
CA ILE A 34 10.41 -3.70 -15.04
C ILE A 34 9.69 -3.93 -13.72
N VAL A 35 9.09 -2.89 -13.15
CA VAL A 35 8.30 -3.01 -11.92
C VAL A 35 7.06 -3.87 -12.14
N HIS A 36 6.35 -3.72 -13.27
CA HIS A 36 5.14 -4.51 -13.57
C HIS A 36 5.44 -5.98 -13.82
N ARG A 37 6.55 -6.29 -14.52
CA ARG A 37 7.04 -7.67 -14.67
C ARG A 37 7.35 -8.27 -13.29
N THR A 38 8.15 -7.55 -12.49
CA THR A 38 8.53 -7.99 -11.14
C THR A 38 7.30 -8.16 -10.23
N HIS A 39 6.33 -7.24 -10.30
CA HIS A 39 5.05 -7.35 -9.61
C HIS A 39 4.37 -8.68 -9.96
N SER A 40 4.21 -8.95 -11.25
CA SER A 40 3.52 -10.17 -11.73
C SER A 40 4.21 -11.44 -11.21
N GLU A 41 5.55 -11.48 -11.26
CA GLU A 41 6.35 -12.60 -10.76
C GLU A 41 6.17 -12.79 -9.25
N VAL A 42 6.25 -11.72 -8.46
CA VAL A 42 6.13 -11.78 -6.99
C VAL A 42 4.71 -12.13 -6.56
N PHE A 43 3.68 -11.56 -7.19
CA PHE A 43 2.28 -11.82 -6.86
C PHE A 43 1.76 -13.17 -7.39
N ALA A 44 2.46 -13.81 -8.33
CA ALA A 44 2.18 -15.21 -8.69
C ALA A 44 2.39 -16.19 -7.50
N ARG A 45 3.18 -15.79 -6.50
CA ARG A 45 3.49 -16.59 -5.29
C ARG A 45 3.11 -15.90 -3.98
N THR A 46 2.47 -14.73 -4.03
CA THR A 46 2.13 -13.95 -2.84
C THR A 46 0.63 -13.74 -2.74
N ASP A 47 0.03 -14.23 -1.65
CA ASP A 47 -1.36 -13.95 -1.30
C ASP A 47 -1.44 -12.89 -0.19
N CYS A 48 -2.04 -11.74 -0.51
CA CYS A 48 -2.29 -10.65 0.43
C CYS A 48 -3.08 -11.05 1.67
N LEU A 49 -3.96 -12.06 1.56
CA LEU A 49 -4.77 -12.56 2.68
C LEU A 49 -3.93 -13.37 3.68
N THR A 50 -2.69 -13.75 3.32
CA THR A 50 -1.78 -14.46 4.24
C THR A 50 -1.41 -13.59 5.45
N CYS A 51 -1.17 -12.28 5.24
CA CYS A 51 -0.73 -11.39 6.31
C CYS A 51 -1.71 -10.26 6.62
N ALA A 52 -2.37 -9.69 5.60
CA ALA A 52 -3.14 -8.45 5.67
C ALA A 52 -2.45 -7.32 6.46
N ASN A 53 -1.11 -7.26 6.42
CA ASN A 53 -0.34 -6.37 7.30
C ASN A 53 -0.70 -4.90 7.07
N CYS A 54 -0.88 -4.48 5.81
CA CYS A 54 -1.34 -3.13 5.50
C CYS A 54 -2.69 -2.81 6.15
N CYS A 55 -3.67 -3.71 6.11
CA CYS A 55 -4.95 -3.52 6.79
C CYS A 55 -4.83 -3.52 8.33
N LYS A 56 -3.79 -4.14 8.88
CA LYS A 56 -3.55 -4.22 10.34
C LYS A 56 -2.81 -3.00 10.90
N THR A 57 -1.96 -2.37 10.11
CA THR A 57 -1.00 -1.38 10.61
C THR A 57 -1.05 -0.03 9.90
N THR A 58 -1.87 0.11 8.85
CA THR A 58 -1.90 1.35 8.05
C THR A 58 -3.32 1.83 7.84
N SER A 59 -3.46 3.15 7.75
CA SER A 59 -4.69 3.78 7.32
C SER A 59 -4.59 4.21 5.85
N PRO A 60 -5.55 3.86 4.99
CA PRO A 60 -5.66 4.43 3.65
C PRO A 60 -6.27 5.84 3.69
N LEU A 61 -6.08 6.57 2.60
CA LEU A 61 -6.84 7.79 2.30
C LEU A 61 -8.26 7.43 1.84
N PHE A 62 -9.25 8.17 2.33
CA PHE A 62 -10.64 8.13 1.87
C PHE A 62 -10.98 9.44 1.18
N ILE A 63 -11.19 9.41 -0.14
CA ILE A 63 -11.70 10.58 -0.85
C ILE A 63 -13.22 10.67 -0.73
N GLY A 64 -13.83 11.84 -0.95
CA GLY A 64 -15.29 12.03 -0.85
C GLY A 64 -16.12 10.98 -1.61
N THR A 65 -15.70 10.60 -2.83
CA THR A 65 -16.38 9.54 -3.60
C THR A 65 -16.25 8.14 -2.98
N ASP A 66 -15.19 7.89 -2.21
CA ASP A 66 -15.06 6.65 -1.43
C ASP A 66 -15.99 6.68 -0.22
N ILE A 67 -16.03 7.80 0.50
CA ILE A 67 -16.91 8.01 1.66
C ILE A 67 -18.37 7.78 1.27
N GLU A 68 -18.87 8.44 0.22
CA GLU A 68 -20.24 8.29 -0.25
C GLU A 68 -20.57 6.84 -0.60
N ARG A 69 -19.68 6.19 -1.36
CA ARG A 69 -19.88 4.84 -1.88
C ARG A 69 -19.85 3.78 -0.77
N ILE A 70 -18.95 3.91 0.20
CA ILE A 70 -18.85 3.00 1.34
C ILE A 70 -20.00 3.23 2.31
N ALA A 71 -20.33 4.50 2.61
CA ALA A 71 -21.46 4.83 3.48
C ALA A 71 -22.77 4.25 2.93
N ASN A 72 -23.02 4.39 1.62
CA ASN A 72 -24.19 3.80 0.97
C ASN A 72 -24.22 2.26 1.11
N TYR A 73 -23.08 1.59 0.89
CA TYR A 73 -22.98 0.13 1.07
C TYR A 73 -23.28 -0.31 2.50
N LEU A 74 -22.86 0.48 3.49
CA LEU A 74 -23.10 0.24 4.92
C LEU A 74 -24.47 0.75 5.41
N GLN A 75 -25.29 1.32 4.52
CA GLN A 75 -26.58 1.95 4.85
C GLN A 75 -26.45 3.06 5.90
N LEU A 76 -25.39 3.86 5.81
CA LEU A 76 -25.12 5.02 6.65
C LEU A 76 -25.22 6.32 5.84
N LYS A 77 -25.53 7.44 6.51
CA LYS A 77 -25.27 8.75 5.92
C LYS A 77 -23.74 8.98 5.83
N PRO A 78 -23.23 9.69 4.81
CA PRO A 78 -21.80 10.00 4.71
C PRO A 78 -21.21 10.64 5.97
N SER A 79 -21.93 11.58 6.61
CA SER A 79 -21.50 12.18 7.88
C SER A 79 -21.35 11.15 9.00
N GLN A 80 -22.28 10.21 9.13
CA GLN A 80 -22.19 9.13 10.12
C GLN A 80 -21.02 8.19 9.85
N PHE A 81 -20.67 7.95 8.58
CA PHE A 81 -19.50 7.18 8.23
C PHE A 81 -18.21 7.88 8.68
N VAL A 82 -18.08 9.18 8.37
CA VAL A 82 -16.94 10.01 8.80
C VAL A 82 -16.85 10.01 10.32
N ASP A 83 -17.95 10.36 11.00
CA ASP A 83 -18.01 10.42 12.47
C ASP A 83 -17.67 9.09 13.14
N ARG A 84 -17.99 7.96 12.50
CA ARG A 84 -17.73 6.63 13.08
C ARG A 84 -16.34 6.12 12.79
N TYR A 85 -15.81 6.33 11.59
CA TYR A 85 -14.63 5.62 11.10
C TYR A 85 -13.44 6.51 10.77
N LEU A 86 -13.64 7.81 10.50
CA LEU A 86 -12.60 8.67 9.94
C LEU A 86 -12.20 9.84 10.85
N VAL A 87 -10.96 10.28 10.71
CA VAL A 87 -10.38 11.48 11.31
C VAL A 87 -9.55 12.19 10.24
N VAL A 88 -9.47 13.50 10.32
CA VAL A 88 -8.59 14.29 9.45
C VAL A 88 -7.18 14.27 10.06
N ASP A 89 -6.19 13.87 9.27
CA ASP A 89 -4.79 13.88 9.71
C ASP A 89 -4.13 15.26 9.56
N GLU A 90 -2.81 15.33 9.82
CA GLU A 90 -2.04 16.56 9.76
C GLU A 90 -1.95 17.18 8.36
N ASP A 91 -2.14 16.36 7.31
CA ASP A 91 -2.11 16.77 5.91
C ASP A 91 -3.51 17.20 5.41
N GLY A 92 -4.54 17.11 6.26
CA GLY A 92 -5.91 17.45 5.91
C GLY A 92 -6.66 16.30 5.22
N ASP A 93 -6.12 15.09 5.28
CA ASP A 93 -6.66 13.91 4.61
C ASP A 93 -7.57 13.10 5.54
N ASP A 94 -8.70 12.60 5.01
CA ASP A 94 -9.60 11.69 5.70
C ASP A 94 -8.99 10.28 5.80
N VAL A 95 -8.64 9.87 7.02
CA VAL A 95 -8.00 8.59 7.35
C VAL A 95 -8.76 7.85 8.46
N LEU A 96 -8.53 6.56 8.65
CA LEU A 96 -9.10 5.77 9.74
C LEU A 96 -8.71 6.32 11.11
N LYS A 97 -9.67 6.34 12.03
CA LYS A 97 -9.46 6.68 13.45
C LYS A 97 -8.51 5.73 14.19
N SER A 98 -8.47 4.47 13.76
CA SER A 98 -7.65 3.45 14.41
C SER A 98 -7.25 2.34 13.43
N VAL A 99 -6.20 1.64 13.81
CA VAL A 99 -5.76 0.38 13.19
C VAL A 99 -5.80 -0.72 14.26
N PRO A 100 -6.10 -1.99 13.92
CA PRO A 100 -6.44 -2.51 12.59
C PRO A 100 -7.69 -1.91 11.96
N CYS A 101 -7.78 -1.97 10.63
CA CYS A 101 -8.93 -1.49 9.87
C CYS A 101 -10.23 -2.12 10.40
N PRO A 102 -11.29 -1.33 10.66
CA PRO A 102 -12.55 -1.82 11.21
C PRO A 102 -13.30 -2.75 10.25
N PHE A 103 -12.91 -2.77 8.97
CA PHE A 103 -13.47 -3.65 7.95
C PHE A 103 -12.64 -4.92 7.72
N LEU A 104 -11.56 -5.12 8.47
CA LEU A 104 -10.75 -6.33 8.40
C LEU A 104 -11.39 -7.44 9.26
N GLY A 105 -11.76 -8.55 8.61
CA GLY A 105 -12.26 -9.76 9.26
C GLY A 105 -11.15 -10.57 9.92
N SER A 106 -11.54 -11.51 10.78
CA SER A 106 -10.62 -12.45 11.45
C SER A 106 -9.91 -13.41 10.48
N ASP A 107 -10.48 -13.58 9.29
CA ASP A 107 -9.95 -14.34 8.15
C ASP A 107 -9.04 -13.51 7.24
N ASN A 108 -8.64 -12.31 7.67
CA ASN A 108 -7.91 -11.32 6.88
C ASN A 108 -8.67 -10.78 5.65
N TYR A 109 -9.94 -11.11 5.48
CA TYR A 109 -10.75 -10.61 4.36
C TYR A 109 -11.39 -9.27 4.70
N CYS A 110 -11.60 -8.43 3.69
CA CYS A 110 -12.23 -7.13 3.87
C CYS A 110 -13.76 -7.24 3.74
N SER A 111 -14.51 -6.89 4.78
CA SER A 111 -15.98 -6.93 4.76
C SER A 111 -16.62 -5.98 3.74
N ILE A 112 -15.85 -4.97 3.28
CA ILE A 112 -16.25 -4.04 2.23
C ILE A 112 -15.41 -4.19 0.95
N TYR A 113 -14.83 -5.37 0.68
CA TYR A 113 -13.85 -5.56 -0.41
C TYR A 113 -14.27 -4.96 -1.76
N ALA A 114 -15.52 -5.22 -2.19
CA ALA A 114 -16.07 -4.70 -3.45
C ALA A 114 -16.08 -3.17 -3.50
N VAL A 115 -16.29 -2.54 -2.34
CA VAL A 115 -16.37 -1.09 -2.18
C VAL A 115 -15.20 -0.47 -1.42
N ARG A 116 -14.06 -1.14 -1.29
CA ARG A 116 -12.85 -0.57 -0.64
C ARG A 116 -12.43 0.78 -1.24
N PRO A 117 -11.79 1.68 -0.47
CA PRO A 117 -11.34 2.96 -0.99
C PRO A 117 -10.30 2.78 -2.10
N LYS A 118 -10.13 3.79 -2.95
CA LYS A 118 -9.20 3.73 -4.10
C LYS A 118 -7.77 3.41 -3.66
N ALA A 119 -7.32 3.98 -2.55
CA ALA A 119 -6.01 3.70 -1.98
C ALA A 119 -5.84 2.20 -1.65
N CYS A 120 -6.82 1.57 -0.99
CA CYS A 120 -6.77 0.12 -0.73
C CYS A 120 -6.84 -0.72 -2.00
N ARG A 121 -7.60 -0.30 -3.02
CA ARG A 121 -7.70 -1.04 -4.29
C ARG A 121 -6.40 -1.01 -5.08
N GLY A 122 -5.71 0.13 -5.05
CA GLY A 122 -4.44 0.32 -5.75
C GLY A 122 -3.23 -0.21 -4.99
N TYR A 123 -3.35 -0.52 -3.69
CA TYR A 123 -2.24 -1.02 -2.90
C TYR A 123 -1.71 -2.36 -3.44
N PRO A 124 -0.37 -2.56 -3.58
CA PRO A 124 0.71 -1.68 -3.10
C PRO A 124 1.22 -0.62 -4.09
N HIS A 125 0.49 -0.37 -5.17
CA HIS A 125 0.78 0.59 -6.23
C HIS A 125 1.93 0.20 -7.16
N THR A 126 2.36 -1.06 -7.16
CA THR A 126 3.47 -1.54 -8.01
C THR A 126 3.02 -2.02 -9.39
N ASP A 127 1.72 -2.02 -9.68
CA ASP A 127 1.11 -2.34 -10.98
C ASP A 127 0.52 -1.10 -11.70
N GLN A 128 0.55 0.08 -11.06
CA GLN A 128 0.06 1.31 -11.65
C GLN A 128 1.12 1.98 -12.56
N PRO A 129 0.73 2.84 -13.52
CA PRO A 129 1.70 3.57 -14.34
C PRO A 129 2.43 4.67 -13.55
N LYS A 130 3.51 5.20 -14.12
CA LYS A 130 4.32 6.32 -13.59
C LYS A 130 5.01 5.99 -12.27
N GLN A 131 5.64 4.81 -12.18
CA GLN A 131 6.35 4.33 -10.97
C GLN A 131 7.40 5.33 -10.46
N ARG A 132 8.04 6.07 -11.38
CA ARG A 132 8.99 7.15 -11.05
C ARG A 132 8.44 8.21 -10.09
N LYS A 133 7.13 8.47 -10.13
CA LYS A 133 6.47 9.49 -9.28
C LYS A 133 6.24 9.00 -7.85
N ILE A 134 6.30 7.69 -7.61
CA ILE A 134 5.97 7.06 -6.33
C ILE A 134 7.14 6.27 -5.73
N LEU A 135 8.38 6.54 -6.14
CA LEU A 135 9.55 5.84 -5.63
C LEU A 135 9.68 5.93 -4.11
N SER A 136 9.46 7.12 -3.54
CA SER A 136 9.47 7.31 -2.08
C SER A 136 8.36 6.51 -1.39
N LEU A 137 7.16 6.47 -1.99
CA LEU A 137 6.03 5.68 -1.49
C LEU A 137 6.34 4.19 -1.57
N THR A 138 6.98 3.74 -2.64
CA THR A 138 7.40 2.33 -2.81
C THR A 138 8.37 1.92 -1.70
N LEU A 139 9.36 2.76 -1.39
CA LEU A 139 10.27 2.53 -0.27
C LEU A 139 9.55 2.51 1.08
N LYS A 140 8.57 3.41 1.31
CA LYS A 140 7.73 3.39 2.51
C LYS A 140 6.90 2.11 2.60
N ASN A 141 6.31 1.68 1.49
CA ASN A 141 5.50 0.46 1.44
C ASN A 141 6.35 -0.81 1.64
N ALA A 142 7.64 -0.79 1.31
CA ALA A 142 8.57 -1.89 1.59
C ALA A 142 8.75 -2.15 3.10
N SER A 143 8.53 -1.16 3.98
CA SER A 143 8.54 -1.38 5.44
C SER A 143 7.24 -2.00 5.97
N ILE A 144 6.23 -2.19 5.12
CA ILE A 144 4.89 -2.66 5.49
C ILE A 144 4.56 -3.98 4.78
N CYS A 145 4.89 -4.10 3.50
CA CYS A 145 4.50 -5.24 2.68
C CYS A 145 5.73 -6.05 2.24
N PRO A 146 5.77 -7.37 2.53
CA PRO A 146 6.89 -8.22 2.11
C PRO A 146 7.03 -8.27 0.59
N ALA A 147 5.93 -8.28 -0.17
CA ALA A 147 5.98 -8.26 -1.63
C ALA A 147 6.62 -6.97 -2.17
N VAL A 148 6.35 -5.82 -1.55
CA VAL A 148 6.94 -4.55 -1.98
C VAL A 148 8.44 -4.51 -1.70
N LEU A 149 8.86 -5.07 -0.56
CA LEU A 149 10.27 -5.22 -0.24
C LEU A 149 10.98 -6.06 -1.31
N GLU A 150 10.43 -7.23 -1.64
CA GLU A 150 11.00 -8.14 -2.64
C GLU A 150 11.01 -7.51 -4.05
N ILE A 151 9.94 -6.82 -4.45
CA ILE A 151 9.88 -6.09 -5.72
C ILE A 151 10.98 -5.02 -5.76
N LEU A 152 11.10 -4.22 -4.70
CA LEU A 152 12.09 -3.15 -4.65
C LEU A 152 13.53 -3.69 -4.65
N GLU A 153 13.76 -4.80 -3.96
CA GLU A 153 15.05 -5.49 -3.98
C GLU A 153 15.43 -5.92 -5.41
N THR A 154 14.53 -6.65 -6.07
CA THR A 154 14.73 -7.16 -7.43
C THR A 154 14.96 -6.04 -8.44
N VAL A 155 14.14 -4.99 -8.40
CA VAL A 155 14.28 -3.83 -9.29
C VAL A 155 15.62 -3.15 -9.08
N LEU A 156 16.08 -2.99 -7.83
CA LEU A 156 17.37 -2.39 -7.52
C LEU A 156 18.56 -3.23 -7.99
N ASP A 157 18.41 -4.55 -8.10
CA ASP A 157 19.46 -5.43 -8.63
C ASP A 157 19.53 -5.36 -10.16
N GLU A 158 18.39 -5.21 -10.84
CA GLU A 158 18.30 -5.10 -12.30
C GLU A 158 18.67 -3.72 -12.86
N VAL A 159 18.50 -2.65 -12.08
CA VAL A 159 18.96 -1.31 -12.47
C VAL A 159 20.45 -1.14 -12.20
N SER A 160 21.32 -1.58 -13.10
CA SER A 160 22.76 -1.26 -13.04
C SER A 160 23.06 0.13 -13.59
#